data_AF-A0A7S1BE64-F1
#
_entry.id   AF-A0A7S1BE64-F1
#
_cell.length_a   1.000
_cell.length_b   1.000
_cell.length_c   1.000
_cell.angle_alpha   90.00
_cell.angle_beta   90.00
_cell.angle_gamma   90.00
#
_symmetry.space_group_name_H-M   'P 1'
#
loop_
_entity.id
_entity.type
_entity.pdbx_description
1 polymer ?
#
loop_
_entity_poly.entity_id
_entity_poly.type
_entity_poly.pdbx_seq_one_letter_code
_entity_poly.pdbx_strand_id
1 'polypeptide(L)'
;TGEYSSVTGGYGNEASGFSSSVTGGEYNVASGWGSSVSGGYDNKATGMRSSVSGGSKNTASGYSNAVTAGASSVSGGHQNEASGEQSSVSGGANNVASGTYTSVSGGEENQATGR
;
A
#
# COMPACT_ATOMS: atom_id res chain seq x y z
N THR A 1 -4.29 14.00 -11.26
CA THR A 1 -5.47 13.14 -11.04
C THR A 1 -5.47 12.07 -12.10
N GLY A 2 -5.71 10.81 -11.73
CA GLY A 2 -5.84 9.71 -12.69
C GLY A 2 -7.27 9.57 -13.22
N GLU A 3 -7.46 8.95 -14.38
CA GLU A 3 -8.81 8.62 -14.87
C GLU A 3 -9.49 7.65 -13.89
N TYR A 4 -10.78 7.87 -13.62
CA TYR A 4 -11.58 7.11 -12.65
C TYR A 4 -11.02 7.10 -11.21
N SER A 5 -10.12 8.04 -10.88
CA SER A 5 -9.61 8.17 -9.51
C SER A 5 -10.61 8.89 -8.60
N SER A 6 -10.55 8.61 -7.30
CA SER A 6 -11.39 9.26 -6.30
C SER A 6 -10.64 9.59 -5.02
N VAL A 7 -10.90 10.79 -4.49
CA VAL A 7 -10.58 11.16 -3.11
C VAL A 7 -11.89 11.59 -2.46
N THR A 8 -12.38 10.82 -1.50
CA THR A 8 -13.72 11.08 -0.91
C THR A 8 -13.69 12.21 0.11
N GLY A 9 -12.57 12.44 0.81
CA GLY A 9 -12.42 13.53 1.77
C GLY A 9 -11.05 13.57 2.43
N GLY A 10 -10.94 14.34 3.53
CA GLY A 10 -9.70 14.50 4.30
C GLY A 10 -8.82 15.65 3.83
N TYR A 11 -7.55 15.65 4.24
CA TYR A 11 -6.59 16.73 3.98
C TYR A 11 -5.32 16.21 3.30
N GLY A 12 -4.91 16.84 2.19
CA GLY A 12 -3.65 16.51 1.52
C GLY A 12 -3.59 15.12 0.87
N ASN A 13 -4.72 14.47 0.62
CA ASN A 13 -4.77 13.16 -0.01
C ASN A 13 -4.59 13.26 -1.54
N GLU A 14 -3.92 12.27 -2.13
CA GLU A 14 -3.68 12.17 -3.58
C GLU A 14 -4.12 10.80 -4.12
N ALA A 15 -5.05 10.81 -5.08
CA ALA A 15 -5.35 9.66 -5.92
C ALA A 15 -4.95 10.00 -7.37
N SER A 16 -3.82 9.49 -7.85
CA SER A 16 -3.24 9.83 -9.16
C SER A 16 -3.13 8.65 -10.12
N GLY A 17 -3.32 7.42 -9.67
CA GLY A 17 -3.36 6.24 -10.52
C GLY A 17 -4.69 6.10 -11.29
N PHE A 18 -4.67 5.39 -12.42
CA PHE A 18 -5.92 5.01 -13.10
C PHE A 18 -6.74 4.10 -12.17
N SER A 19 -8.01 4.43 -11.96
CA SER A 19 -8.92 3.75 -11.00
C SER A 19 -8.38 3.66 -9.57
N SER A 20 -7.52 4.60 -9.14
CA SER A 20 -7.03 4.64 -7.76
C SER A 20 -8.01 5.31 -6.80
N SER A 21 -8.03 4.94 -5.53
CA SER A 21 -8.92 5.58 -4.54
C SER A 21 -8.24 5.91 -3.22
N VAL A 22 -8.63 7.05 -2.63
CA VAL A 22 -8.37 7.38 -1.24
C VAL A 22 -9.69 7.74 -0.55
N THR A 23 -10.09 6.98 0.46
CA THR A 23 -11.38 7.23 1.13
C THR A 23 -11.32 8.43 2.08
N GLY A 24 -10.18 8.72 2.71
CA GLY A 24 -10.06 9.84 3.64
C GLY A 24 -8.71 9.89 4.35
N GLY A 25 -8.67 10.58 5.50
CA GLY A 25 -7.46 10.72 6.32
C GLY A 25 -6.58 11.90 5.89
N GLU A 26 -5.29 11.82 6.19
CA GLU A 26 -4.33 12.90 5.96
C GLU A 26 -3.09 12.40 5.20
N TYR A 27 -2.69 13.13 4.16
CA TYR A 27 -1.49 12.87 3.36
C TYR A 27 -1.37 11.46 2.76
N ASN A 28 -2.49 10.79 2.49
CA ASN A 28 -2.46 9.47 1.87
C ASN A 28 -2.28 9.57 0.35
N VAL A 29 -1.53 8.63 -0.23
CA VAL A 29 -1.23 8.58 -1.66
C VAL A 29 -1.61 7.23 -2.26
N ALA A 30 -2.49 7.23 -3.26
CA ALA A 30 -2.81 6.09 -4.12
C ALA A 30 -2.43 6.43 -5.57
N SER A 31 -1.25 6.01 -6.02
CA SER A 31 -0.70 6.39 -7.34
C SER A 31 -0.52 5.21 -8.31
N GLY A 32 -0.61 3.98 -7.83
CA GLY A 32 -0.58 2.79 -8.68
C GLY A 32 -1.90 2.57 -9.43
N TRP A 33 -1.86 1.88 -10.57
CA TRP A 33 -3.05 1.47 -11.31
C TRP A 33 -3.95 0.57 -10.44
N GLY A 34 -5.20 0.98 -10.18
CA GLY A 34 -6.13 0.29 -9.28
C GLY A 34 -5.70 0.25 -7.81
N SER A 35 -4.78 1.13 -7.39
CA SER A 35 -4.32 1.18 -6.00
C SER A 35 -5.36 1.80 -5.06
N SER A 36 -5.30 1.47 -3.76
CA SER A 36 -6.25 2.02 -2.80
C SER A 36 -5.64 2.30 -1.43
N VAL A 37 -6.10 3.40 -0.82
CA VAL A 37 -5.85 3.70 0.59
C VAL A 37 -7.18 3.99 1.29
N SER A 38 -7.55 3.17 2.26
CA SER A 38 -8.83 3.33 2.96
C SER A 38 -8.84 4.47 3.99
N GLY A 39 -7.68 4.97 4.40
CA GLY A 39 -7.55 6.11 5.33
C GLY A 39 -6.24 6.09 6.11
N GLY A 40 -6.20 6.85 7.22
CA GLY A 40 -5.03 6.96 8.08
C GLY A 40 -4.15 8.19 7.79
N TYR A 41 -2.88 8.13 8.18
CA TYR A 41 -1.92 9.23 8.05
C TYR A 41 -0.68 8.80 7.25
N ASP A 42 -0.39 9.49 6.14
CA ASP A 42 0.82 9.29 5.31
C ASP A 42 0.99 7.84 4.81
N ASN A 43 -0.10 7.18 4.41
CA ASN A 43 -0.05 5.85 3.81
C ASN A 43 0.12 5.93 2.28
N LYS A 44 0.89 5.01 1.69
CA LYS A 44 1.27 5.03 0.28
C LYS A 44 0.98 3.70 -0.40
N ALA A 45 0.01 3.68 -1.31
CA ALA A 45 -0.26 2.57 -2.23
C ALA A 45 0.22 2.98 -3.64
N THR A 46 1.45 2.61 -3.99
CA THR A 46 2.14 3.06 -5.22
C THR A 46 2.31 1.95 -6.26
N GLY A 47 2.24 0.68 -5.84
CA GLY A 47 2.29 -0.47 -6.72
C GLY A 47 0.98 -0.69 -7.50
N MET A 48 1.04 -1.39 -8.63
CA MET A 48 -0.16 -1.84 -9.36
C MET A 48 -1.05 -2.69 -8.43
N ARG A 49 -2.33 -2.34 -8.34
CA ARG A 49 -3.36 -2.86 -7.41
C ARG A 49 -2.89 -3.00 -5.96
N SER A 50 -1.93 -2.19 -5.54
CA SER A 50 -1.49 -2.16 -4.15
C SER A 50 -2.59 -1.63 -3.24
N SER A 51 -2.61 -2.07 -1.99
CA SER A 51 -3.60 -1.60 -1.02
C SER A 51 -3.00 -1.31 0.35
N VAL A 52 -3.45 -0.22 0.96
CA VAL A 52 -3.22 0.06 2.37
C VAL A 52 -4.55 0.30 3.08
N SER A 53 -4.93 -0.60 3.99
CA SER A 53 -6.23 -0.51 4.66
C SER A 53 -6.29 0.57 5.74
N GLY A 54 -5.15 1.12 6.18
CA GLY A 54 -5.11 2.21 7.16
C GLY A 54 -3.78 2.26 7.93
N GLY A 55 -3.82 2.88 9.12
CA GLY A 55 -2.64 3.04 9.97
C GLY A 55 -1.85 4.31 9.65
N SER A 56 -0.55 4.29 9.92
CA SER A 56 0.33 5.44 9.73
C SER A 56 1.64 5.08 9.06
N LYS A 57 2.03 5.83 8.03
CA LYS A 57 3.32 5.67 7.33
C LYS A 57 3.54 4.29 6.70
N ASN A 58 2.46 3.60 6.32
CA ASN A 58 2.55 2.29 5.68
C ASN A 58 2.73 2.44 4.17
N THR A 59 3.55 1.58 3.56
CA THR A 59 3.82 1.60 2.12
C THR A 59 3.57 0.24 1.49
N ALA A 60 2.70 0.18 0.49
CA ALA A 60 2.53 -0.94 -0.43
C ALA A 60 2.99 -0.51 -1.83
N SER A 61 4.15 -1.00 -2.27
CA SER A 61 4.83 -0.55 -3.50
C SER A 61 5.21 -1.68 -4.46
N GLY A 62 4.93 -2.93 -4.09
CA GLY A 62 5.18 -4.09 -4.95
C GLY A 62 4.53 -3.94 -6.33
N TYR A 63 5.38 -3.99 -7.35
CA TYR A 63 5.03 -3.78 -8.75
C TYR A 63 5.31 -5.05 -9.56
N SER A 64 4.44 -5.34 -10.54
CA SER A 64 4.65 -6.42 -11.52
C SER A 64 4.40 -5.91 -12.93
N ASN A 65 5.20 -6.40 -13.88
CA ASN A 65 4.96 -6.18 -15.32
C ASN A 65 3.78 -7.01 -15.84
N ALA A 66 3.35 -8.02 -15.10
CA ALA A 66 2.18 -8.80 -15.46
C ALA A 66 0.91 -8.11 -14.93
N VAL A 67 -0.04 -7.88 -15.83
CA VAL A 67 -1.36 -7.27 -15.53
C VAL A 67 -2.10 -8.04 -14.42
N THR A 68 -1.75 -9.29 -14.17
CA THR A 68 -2.34 -10.17 -13.16
C THR A 68 -1.65 -10.13 -11.80
N ALA A 69 -0.46 -9.53 -11.64
CA ALA A 69 0.40 -9.87 -10.51
C ALA A 69 0.89 -8.72 -9.59
N GLY A 70 0.52 -7.46 -9.85
CA GLY A 70 0.67 -6.40 -8.84
C GLY A 70 -0.43 -6.54 -7.79
N ALA A 71 -0.08 -6.82 -6.51
CA ALA A 71 -1.03 -6.91 -5.39
C ALA A 71 -0.32 -6.85 -4.03
N SER A 72 0.65 -5.92 -3.85
CA SER A 72 1.23 -5.71 -2.52
C SER A 72 0.19 -5.16 -1.55
N SER A 73 0.26 -5.53 -0.28
CA SER A 73 -0.73 -5.07 0.71
C SER A 73 -0.16 -4.83 2.09
N VAL A 74 -0.66 -3.78 2.73
CA VAL A 74 -0.47 -3.54 4.17
C VAL A 74 -1.83 -3.35 4.83
N SER A 75 -2.19 -4.25 5.76
CA SER A 75 -3.51 -4.17 6.40
C SER A 75 -3.62 -3.09 7.49
N GLY A 76 -2.50 -2.54 7.96
CA GLY A 76 -2.47 -1.45 8.95
C GLY A 76 -1.15 -1.36 9.71
N GLY A 77 -1.18 -0.72 10.88
CA GLY A 77 -0.01 -0.57 11.75
C GLY A 77 0.79 0.71 11.50
N HIS A 78 2.05 0.73 11.91
CA HIS A 78 2.95 1.87 11.79
C HIS A 78 4.22 1.52 11.01
N GLN A 79 4.55 2.29 9.96
CA GLN A 79 5.81 2.13 9.23
C GLN A 79 6.06 0.71 8.68
N ASN A 80 5.01 0.03 8.20
CA ASN A 80 5.17 -1.25 7.52
C ASN A 80 5.38 -1.05 6.02
N GLU A 81 6.22 -1.88 5.40
CA GLU A 81 6.54 -1.84 3.97
C GLU A 81 6.30 -3.21 3.30
N ALA A 82 5.44 -3.24 2.28
CA ALA A 82 5.25 -4.36 1.36
C ALA A 82 5.70 -3.95 -0.04
N SER A 83 6.98 -4.17 -0.36
CA SER A 83 7.62 -3.72 -1.61
C SER A 83 7.91 -4.84 -2.62
N GLY A 84 7.74 -6.11 -2.23
CA GLY A 84 7.82 -7.24 -3.15
C GLY A 84 6.54 -7.43 -3.98
N GLU A 85 6.66 -8.03 -5.17
CA GLU A 85 5.49 -8.47 -5.96
C GLU A 85 4.65 -9.46 -5.13
N GLN A 86 3.34 -9.21 -5.01
CA GLN A 86 2.43 -9.98 -4.16
C GLN A 86 2.88 -10.14 -2.69
N SER A 87 3.69 -9.20 -2.19
CA SER A 87 4.09 -9.18 -0.78
C SER A 87 2.94 -8.72 0.13
N SER A 88 2.98 -9.13 1.40
CA SER A 88 1.99 -8.69 2.39
C SER A 88 2.60 -8.42 3.76
N VAL A 89 2.08 -7.40 4.42
CA VAL A 89 2.28 -7.18 5.86
C VAL A 89 0.91 -7.04 6.53
N SER A 90 0.58 -7.95 7.45
CA SER A 90 -0.73 -7.96 8.11
C SER A 90 -0.88 -6.86 9.18
N GLY A 91 0.22 -6.26 9.66
CA GLY A 91 0.18 -5.17 10.63
C GLY A 91 1.46 -5.08 11.46
N GLY A 92 1.37 -4.50 12.67
CA GLY A 92 2.51 -4.30 13.56
C GLY A 92 3.28 -3.00 13.29
N ALA A 93 4.56 -2.96 13.65
CA ALA A 93 5.43 -1.80 13.46
C ALA A 93 6.74 -2.16 12.76
N ASN A 94 7.19 -1.33 11.81
CA ASN A 94 8.52 -1.48 11.18
C ASN A 94 8.78 -2.84 10.50
N ASN A 95 7.75 -3.51 10.00
CA ASN A 95 7.91 -4.78 9.29
C ASN A 95 8.13 -4.55 7.77
N VAL A 96 9.00 -5.35 7.15
CA VAL A 96 9.34 -5.24 5.73
C VAL A 96 9.16 -6.57 5.01
N ALA A 97 8.26 -6.62 4.02
CA ALA A 97 8.12 -7.73 3.07
C ALA A 97 8.55 -7.25 1.67
N SER A 98 9.83 -7.45 1.33
CA SER A 98 10.44 -6.95 0.08
C SER A 98 10.62 -8.02 -0.99
N GLY A 99 10.45 -9.29 -0.62
CA GLY A 99 10.55 -10.41 -1.53
C GLY A 99 9.28 -10.71 -2.32
N THR A 100 9.41 -11.29 -3.50
CA THR A 100 8.26 -11.76 -4.29
C THR A 100 7.51 -12.85 -3.50
N TYR A 101 6.18 -12.76 -3.42
CA TYR A 101 5.31 -13.68 -2.67
C TYR A 101 5.62 -13.80 -1.16
N THR A 102 6.32 -12.84 -0.58
CA THR A 102 6.64 -12.87 0.86
C THR A 102 5.51 -12.36 1.74
N SER A 103 5.52 -12.77 3.00
CA SER A 103 4.55 -12.29 3.99
C SER A 103 5.22 -12.08 5.35
N VAL A 104 4.80 -11.01 6.01
CA VAL A 104 5.04 -10.80 7.44
C VAL A 104 3.68 -10.75 8.15
N SER A 105 3.45 -11.66 9.09
CA SER A 105 2.18 -11.78 9.82
C SER A 105 1.95 -10.69 10.86
N GLY A 106 2.99 -9.93 11.23
CA GLY A 106 2.92 -8.82 12.17
C GLY A 106 4.12 -8.80 13.12
N GLY A 107 3.98 -8.11 14.26
CA GLY A 107 5.06 -7.91 15.24
C GLY A 107 5.81 -6.60 15.02
N GLU A 108 7.06 -6.55 15.49
CA GLU A 108 7.94 -5.39 15.35
C GLU A 108 9.26 -5.81 14.68
N GLU A 109 9.72 -5.03 13.69
CA GLU A 109 11.04 -5.18 13.03
C GLU A 109 11.31 -6.52 12.32
N ASN A 110 10.28 -7.18 11.78
CA ASN A 110 10.47 -8.41 11.01
C ASN A 110 10.77 -8.13 9.53
N GLN A 111 11.59 -8.98 8.90
CA GLN A 111 11.94 -8.85 7.48
C GLN A 111 11.73 -10.17 6.73
N ALA A 112 11.05 -10.10 5.59
CA ALA A 112 10.87 -11.20 4.65
C ALA A 112 11.37 -10.78 3.24
N THR A 113 12.53 -11.32 2.84
CA THR A 113 13.26 -10.88 1.64
C THR A 113 13.49 -12.00 0.60
N GLY A 114 12.82 -13.15 0.76
CA GLY A 114 12.95 -14.31 -0.14
C GLY A 114 12.35 -14.11 -1.54
N ARG A 115 12.64 -15.00 -2.50
CA ARG A 115 12.02 -15.01 -3.84
C ARG A 115 11.12 -16.22 -4.04
#